data_AF-A0A7S0YW45-F1
#
_entry.id   AF-A0A7S0YW45-F1
#
_cell.length_a   1.000
_cell.length_b   1.000
_cell.length_c   1.000
_cell.angle_alpha   90.00
_cell.angle_beta   90.00
_cell.angle_gamma   90.00
#
_symmetry.space_group_name_H-M   'P 1'
#
loop_
_entity.id
_entity.type
_entity.pdbx_description
1 polymer ?
#
loop_
_entity_poly.entity_id
_entity_poly.type
_entity_poly.pdbx_seq_one_letter_code
_entity_poly.pdbx_strand_id
1 'polypeptide(L)'
;ADGSVWFKLAPYQNGNATFDVTLRDDGGTLNGGSDTFVIESAFNVSVLPVNNQPSFSVGEDTLMVSEGSGNHSFEGVAVDIRTGRDANEDSQTISFDVVFRDGNVTLFLGGVLPTMDANGTVTFGVAPFQ
;
A
#
# COMPACT_ATOMS: atom_id res chain seq x y z
N ALA A 1 -35.27 13.78 20.42
CA ALA A 1 -33.88 13.44 20.04
C ALA A 1 -33.95 12.20 19.16
N ASP A 2 -33.20 12.16 18.06
CA ASP A 2 -33.22 11.06 17.07
C ASP A 2 -32.12 10.01 17.32
N GLY A 3 -31.20 10.26 18.25
CA GLY A 3 -30.10 9.35 18.58
C GLY A 3 -28.92 9.41 17.60
N SER A 4 -28.80 10.49 16.82
CA SER A 4 -27.74 10.64 15.83
C SER A 4 -26.34 10.86 16.45
N VAL A 5 -25.32 10.20 15.88
CA VAL A 5 -23.90 10.34 16.25
C VAL A 5 -23.13 10.95 15.07
N TRP A 6 -22.23 11.89 15.36
CA TRP A 6 -21.36 12.54 14.38
C TRP A 6 -19.91 12.45 14.84
N PHE A 7 -19.02 12.09 13.92
CA PHE A 7 -17.59 12.04 14.20
C PHE A 7 -16.78 12.55 13.00
N LYS A 8 -15.57 13.01 13.27
CA LYS A 8 -14.57 13.37 12.27
C LYS A 8 -13.36 12.47 12.47
N LEU A 9 -13.02 11.70 11.44
CA LEU A 9 -11.85 10.83 11.48
C LEU A 9 -10.57 11.65 11.32
N ALA A 10 -9.49 11.20 11.97
CA ALA A 10 -8.16 11.71 11.69
C ALA A 10 -7.73 11.30 10.27
N PRO A 11 -7.03 12.16 9.51
CA PRO A 11 -6.52 11.79 8.20
C PRO A 11 -5.61 10.56 8.28
N TYR A 12 -5.74 9.64 7.32
CA TYR A 12 -4.87 8.46 7.15
C TYR A 12 -4.86 7.48 8.34
N GLN A 13 -5.93 7.45 9.13
CA GLN A 13 -6.08 6.51 10.24
C GLN A 13 -7.18 5.50 9.95
N ASN A 14 -6.92 4.24 10.25
CA ASN A 14 -7.87 3.14 10.15
C ASN A 14 -7.80 2.28 11.42
N GLY A 15 -8.85 1.51 11.69
CA GLY A 15 -8.94 0.69 12.90
C GLY A 15 -10.36 0.62 13.46
N ASN A 16 -10.47 0.05 14.66
CA ASN A 16 -11.74 -0.18 15.32
C ASN A 16 -11.84 0.66 16.60
N ALA A 17 -13.02 1.24 16.83
CA ALA A 17 -13.38 1.89 18.07
C ALA A 17 -14.68 1.29 18.60
N THR A 18 -14.68 0.94 19.88
CA THR A 18 -15.84 0.39 20.61
C THR A 18 -16.34 1.42 21.60
N PHE A 19 -17.67 1.59 21.67
CA PHE A 19 -18.29 2.61 22.50
C PHE A 19 -19.30 1.97 23.45
N ASP A 20 -19.19 2.34 24.73
CA ASP A 20 -20.22 2.10 25.73
C ASP A 20 -21.21 3.28 25.74
N VAL A 21 -22.47 3.01 26.05
CA VAL A 21 -23.50 4.04 26.15
C VAL A 21 -24.13 4.00 27.53
N THR A 22 -24.10 5.13 28.23
CA THR A 22 -24.79 5.33 29.51
C THR A 22 -25.98 6.24 29.30
N LEU A 23 -27.18 5.72 29.51
CA LEU A 23 -28.39 6.53 29.66
C LEU A 23 -28.47 7.01 31.11
N ARG A 24 -28.83 8.29 31.31
CA ARG A 24 -28.96 8.89 32.64
C ARG A 24 -30.21 9.76 32.73
N ASP A 25 -30.95 9.65 33.83
CA ASP A 25 -31.99 10.61 34.23
C ASP A 25 -31.52 11.57 35.35
N ASP A 26 -32.37 12.54 35.69
CA ASP A 26 -32.12 13.53 36.74
C ASP A 26 -32.95 13.31 38.02
N GLY A 27 -33.59 12.14 38.15
CA GLY A 27 -34.52 11.82 39.25
C GLY A 27 -33.84 11.57 40.59
N GLY A 28 -32.56 11.23 40.59
CA GLY A 28 -31.79 10.93 41.80
C GLY A 28 -32.07 9.54 42.36
N THR A 29 -31.15 9.03 43.19
CA THR A 29 -31.20 7.65 43.70
C THR A 29 -32.03 7.46 44.99
N LEU A 30 -32.90 8.43 45.34
CA LEU A 30 -33.66 8.39 46.58
C LEU A 30 -34.59 7.15 46.63
N ASN A 31 -34.80 6.60 47.84
CA ASN A 31 -35.61 5.40 48.07
C ASN A 31 -35.12 4.15 47.30
N GLY A 32 -33.85 4.10 46.92
CA GLY A 32 -33.26 2.97 46.18
C GLY A 32 -33.45 3.04 44.67
N GLY A 33 -33.72 4.24 44.11
CA GLY A 33 -33.75 4.48 42.68
C GLY A 33 -32.38 4.32 42.01
N SER A 34 -32.38 4.15 40.68
CA SER A 34 -31.17 4.07 39.86
C SER A 34 -31.27 5.06 38.71
N ASP A 35 -30.31 5.99 38.64
CA ASP A 35 -30.33 7.08 37.67
C ASP A 35 -29.68 6.69 36.34
N THR A 36 -28.95 5.58 36.29
CA THR A 36 -28.14 5.19 35.14
C THR A 36 -28.43 3.79 34.65
N PHE A 37 -28.30 3.62 33.33
CA PHE A 37 -28.29 2.33 32.65
C PHE A 37 -27.13 2.30 31.65
N VAL A 38 -26.25 1.32 31.78
CA VAL A 38 -25.04 1.20 30.95
C VAL A 38 -25.20 0.02 30.00
N ILE A 39 -24.92 0.24 28.72
CA ILE A 39 -24.74 -0.80 27.71
C ILE A 39 -23.26 -0.81 27.34
N GLU A 40 -22.55 -1.86 27.72
CA GLU A 40 -21.18 -2.11 27.29
C GLU A 40 -21.14 -2.57 25.83
N SER A 41 -20.15 -2.10 25.06
CA SER A 41 -19.98 -2.38 23.63
C SER A 41 -21.25 -2.10 22.81
N ALA A 42 -21.98 -1.03 23.17
CA ALA A 42 -23.25 -0.66 22.56
C ALA A 42 -23.18 -0.55 21.04
N PHE A 43 -22.07 -0.03 20.51
CA PHE A 43 -21.79 -0.05 19.08
C PHE A 43 -20.29 0.00 18.78
N ASN A 44 -19.94 -0.35 17.53
CA ASN A 44 -18.58 -0.33 17.03
C ASN A 44 -18.49 0.56 15.78
N VAL A 45 -17.38 1.27 15.65
CA VAL A 45 -17.00 1.99 14.43
C VAL A 45 -15.75 1.31 13.87
N SER A 46 -15.86 0.78 12.65
CA SER A 46 -14.72 0.25 11.91
C SER A 46 -14.37 1.20 10.77
N VAL A 47 -13.15 1.71 10.80
CA VAL A 47 -12.57 2.53 9.75
C VAL A 47 -11.65 1.64 8.93
N LEU A 48 -12.03 1.38 7.69
CA LEU A 48 -11.25 0.55 6.77
C LEU A 48 -10.08 1.37 6.20
N PRO A 49 -8.90 0.75 5.97
CA PRO A 49 -7.84 1.40 5.22
C PRO A 49 -8.29 1.66 3.78
N VAL A 50 -7.81 2.75 3.21
CA VAL A 50 -7.95 3.04 1.77
C VAL A 50 -6.62 2.72 1.12
N ASN A 51 -6.66 1.93 0.06
CA ASN A 51 -5.47 1.62 -0.73
C ASN A 51 -4.91 2.88 -1.39
N ASN A 52 -3.64 3.21 -1.16
CA ASN A 52 -2.93 4.26 -1.88
C ASN A 52 -2.15 3.66 -3.06
N GLN A 53 -1.84 4.50 -4.05
CA GLN A 53 -1.05 4.06 -5.20
C GLN A 53 0.41 3.77 -4.79
N PRO A 54 1.04 2.74 -5.38
CA PRO A 54 2.48 2.56 -5.24
C PRO A 54 3.24 3.68 -5.97
N SER A 55 4.49 3.87 -5.60
CA SER A 55 5.39 4.88 -6.19
C SER A 55 6.84 4.41 -6.19
N PHE A 56 7.64 4.97 -7.11
CA PHE A 56 9.09 4.81 -7.15
C PHE A 56 9.73 6.04 -7.82
N SER A 57 11.04 6.18 -7.67
CA SER A 57 11.89 7.12 -8.39
C SER A 57 12.76 6.35 -9.40
N VAL A 58 13.07 6.96 -10.53
CA VAL A 58 14.09 6.41 -11.45
C VAL A 58 15.47 6.69 -10.85
N GLY A 59 16.26 5.64 -10.64
CA GLY A 59 17.66 5.77 -10.23
C GLY A 59 18.56 5.85 -11.45
N GLU A 60 18.97 4.69 -11.97
CA GLU A 60 19.73 4.60 -13.23
C GLU A 60 18.79 4.55 -14.44
N ASP A 61 18.88 5.54 -15.34
CA ASP A 61 18.03 5.63 -16.53
C ASP A 61 18.68 5.05 -17.80
N THR A 62 19.98 4.76 -17.75
CA THR A 62 20.78 4.31 -18.89
C THR A 62 21.66 3.14 -18.50
N LEU A 63 21.44 1.99 -19.14
CA LEU A 63 22.20 0.76 -18.90
C LEU A 63 23.14 0.49 -20.08
N MET A 64 24.44 0.41 -19.82
CA MET A 64 25.47 0.17 -20.84
C MET A 64 26.03 -1.24 -20.73
N VAL A 65 25.99 -1.99 -21.84
CA VAL A 65 26.50 -3.36 -21.94
C VAL A 65 27.20 -3.55 -23.29
N SER A 66 28.19 -4.42 -23.34
CA SER A 66 28.81 -4.84 -24.61
C SER A 66 27.93 -5.86 -25.33
N GLU A 67 27.96 -5.89 -26.66
CA GLU A 67 27.36 -6.98 -27.44
C GLU A 67 27.93 -8.35 -27.03
N GLY A 68 27.09 -9.40 -27.09
CA GLY A 68 27.48 -10.77 -26.74
C GLY A 68 27.89 -11.01 -25.28
N SER A 69 27.65 -10.05 -24.38
CA SER A 69 28.07 -10.15 -22.97
C SER A 69 27.17 -11.04 -22.10
N GLY A 70 26.12 -11.64 -22.69
CA GLY A 70 25.24 -12.58 -21.98
C GLY A 70 24.29 -11.89 -21.01
N ASN A 71 24.04 -12.50 -19.86
CA ASN A 71 23.06 -12.03 -18.89
C ASN A 71 23.62 -10.95 -17.97
N HIS A 72 22.80 -9.93 -17.72
CA HIS A 72 23.08 -8.81 -16.82
C HIS A 72 21.97 -8.61 -15.80
N SER A 73 22.35 -8.05 -14.67
CA SER A 73 21.46 -7.64 -13.58
C SER A 73 21.91 -6.26 -13.09
N PHE A 74 21.00 -5.30 -13.12
CA PHE A 74 21.25 -3.91 -12.71
C PHE A 74 20.32 -3.55 -11.57
N GLU A 75 20.90 -3.37 -10.38
CA GLU A 75 20.19 -2.85 -9.22
C GLU A 75 20.04 -1.32 -9.34
N GLY A 76 19.02 -0.76 -8.67
CA GLY A 76 18.85 0.69 -8.57
C GLY A 76 18.28 1.37 -9.82
N VAL A 77 17.70 0.62 -10.77
CA VAL A 77 16.94 1.23 -11.88
C VAL A 77 15.68 1.89 -11.36
N ALA A 78 14.97 1.23 -10.44
CA ALA A 78 13.95 1.84 -9.61
C ALA A 78 14.43 1.92 -8.15
N VAL A 79 14.28 3.09 -7.54
CA VAL A 79 14.62 3.36 -6.14
C VAL A 79 13.45 4.05 -5.43
N ASP A 80 13.56 4.27 -4.13
CA ASP A 80 12.49 4.85 -3.30
C ASP A 80 11.12 4.15 -3.50
N ILE A 81 11.16 2.83 -3.70
CA ILE A 81 9.98 2.00 -3.96
C ILE A 81 9.10 1.96 -2.72
N ARG A 82 7.82 2.29 -2.88
CA ARG A 82 6.81 2.26 -1.81
C ARG A 82 5.54 1.58 -2.30
N THR A 83 4.95 0.76 -1.44
CA THR A 83 3.66 0.10 -1.66
C THR A 83 2.52 1.10 -1.64
N GLY A 84 2.68 2.18 -0.88
CA GLY A 84 1.73 3.29 -0.79
C GLY A 84 2.32 4.47 -0.03
N ARG A 85 1.46 5.44 0.32
CA ARG A 85 1.89 6.69 0.95
C ARG A 85 2.30 6.51 2.42
N ASP A 86 1.62 5.61 3.12
CA ASP A 86 1.67 5.47 4.57
C ASP A 86 2.09 4.04 4.97
N ALA A 87 2.71 3.88 6.14
CA ALA A 87 3.29 2.59 6.60
C ALA A 87 2.26 1.47 6.85
N ASN A 88 0.97 1.77 6.81
CA ASN A 88 -0.10 0.77 6.93
C ASN A 88 -0.23 -0.12 5.69
N GLU A 89 0.55 0.14 4.63
CA GLU A 89 0.54 -0.60 3.37
C GLU A 89 1.82 -1.42 3.13
N ASP A 90 2.73 -1.49 4.10
CA ASP A 90 3.99 -2.26 4.00
C ASP A 90 3.76 -3.77 3.79
N SER A 91 2.54 -4.26 4.06
CA SER A 91 2.13 -5.66 3.83
C SER A 91 1.69 -5.97 2.40
N GLN A 92 1.53 -4.95 1.55
CA GLN A 92 1.19 -5.15 0.15
C GLN A 92 2.41 -5.61 -0.65
N THR A 93 2.16 -6.31 -1.75
CA THR A 93 3.21 -6.78 -2.66
C THR A 93 3.31 -5.86 -3.87
N ILE A 94 4.52 -5.55 -4.31
CA ILE A 94 4.80 -4.76 -5.52
C ILE A 94 5.29 -5.67 -6.64
N SER A 95 4.95 -5.30 -7.88
CA SER A 95 5.46 -5.87 -9.11
C SER A 95 5.60 -4.77 -10.16
N PHE A 96 6.53 -4.94 -11.09
CA PHE A 96 6.72 -4.02 -12.21
C PHE A 96 6.30 -4.69 -13.53
N ASP A 97 5.44 -4.01 -14.29
CA ASP A 97 5.13 -4.39 -15.66
C ASP A 97 6.07 -3.65 -16.63
N VAL A 98 7.08 -4.37 -17.13
CA VAL A 98 8.04 -3.83 -18.10
C VAL A 98 7.51 -4.04 -19.52
N VAL A 99 7.25 -2.94 -20.24
CA VAL A 99 6.69 -2.96 -21.59
C VAL A 99 7.71 -2.44 -22.61
N PHE A 100 8.04 -3.27 -23.59
CA PHE A 100 8.82 -2.87 -24.75
C PHE A 100 8.02 -1.88 -25.61
N ARG A 101 8.59 -0.70 -25.86
CA ARG A 101 7.93 0.37 -26.62
C ARG A 101 8.40 0.44 -28.06
N ASP A 102 9.71 0.37 -28.28
CA ASP A 102 10.34 0.55 -29.60
C ASP A 102 11.78 0.01 -29.58
N GLY A 103 12.39 -0.13 -30.76
CA GLY A 103 13.77 -0.58 -30.98
C GLY A 103 13.87 -1.97 -31.59
N ASN A 104 15.00 -2.64 -31.38
CA ASN A 104 15.23 -3.98 -31.91
C ASN A 104 15.22 -5.04 -30.80
N VAL A 105 14.15 -5.86 -30.76
CA VAL A 105 14.02 -6.96 -29.79
C VAL A 105 15.09 -8.05 -29.95
N THR A 106 15.70 -8.18 -31.13
CA THR A 106 16.77 -9.18 -31.35
C THR A 106 18.07 -8.83 -30.64
N LEU A 107 18.18 -7.63 -30.04
CA LEU A 107 19.30 -7.28 -29.15
C LEU A 107 19.28 -8.09 -27.86
N PHE A 108 18.13 -8.64 -27.48
CA PHE A 108 18.00 -9.43 -26.27
C PHE A 108 18.16 -10.93 -26.55
N LEU A 109 18.83 -11.64 -25.64
CA LEU A 109 19.14 -13.05 -25.75
C LEU A 109 17.85 -13.86 -25.92
N GLY A 110 17.74 -14.55 -27.06
CA GLY A 110 16.54 -15.34 -27.41
C GLY A 110 15.28 -14.50 -27.63
N GLY A 111 15.39 -13.18 -27.82
CA GLY A 111 14.26 -12.27 -27.93
C GLY A 111 13.49 -12.07 -26.63
N VAL A 112 14.06 -12.47 -25.49
CA VAL A 112 13.44 -12.32 -24.16
C VAL A 112 13.63 -10.89 -23.69
N LEU A 113 12.52 -10.18 -23.46
CA LEU A 113 12.55 -8.78 -23.02
C LEU A 113 13.08 -8.65 -21.57
N PRO A 114 13.65 -7.48 -21.22
CA PRO A 114 14.05 -7.19 -19.85
C PRO A 114 12.88 -7.31 -18.86
N THR A 115 13.18 -7.82 -17.67
CA THR A 115 12.24 -7.90 -16.54
C THR A 115 12.74 -7.06 -15.38
N MET A 116 11.84 -6.58 -14.54
CA MET A 116 12.18 -5.88 -13.29
C MET A 116 11.54 -6.58 -12.10
N ASP A 117 12.32 -6.85 -11.06
CA ASP A 117 11.81 -7.44 -9.82
C ASP A 117 11.25 -6.39 -8.85
N ALA A 118 10.67 -6.82 -7.74
CA ALA A 118 10.06 -5.93 -6.74
C ALA A 118 11.07 -4.99 -6.03
N ASN A 119 12.37 -5.27 -6.12
CA ASN A 119 13.43 -4.42 -5.58
C ASN A 119 13.91 -3.37 -6.60
N GLY A 120 13.32 -3.34 -7.79
CA GLY A 120 13.72 -2.41 -8.85
C GLY A 120 14.95 -2.86 -9.64
N THR A 121 15.31 -4.14 -9.54
CA THR A 121 16.44 -4.71 -10.28
C THR A 121 16.00 -5.14 -11.67
N VAL A 122 16.67 -4.63 -12.70
CA VAL A 122 16.42 -5.02 -14.09
C VAL A 122 17.36 -6.15 -14.50
N THR A 123 16.80 -7.21 -15.08
CA THR A 123 17.56 -8.34 -15.63
C THR A 123 17.25 -8.52 -17.10
N PHE A 124 18.28 -8.74 -17.91
CA PHE A 124 18.14 -9.12 -19.31
C PHE A 124 19.39 -9.85 -19.82
N GLY A 125 19.23 -10.60 -20.91
CA GLY A 125 20.36 -11.14 -21.67
C GLY A 125 20.60 -10.33 -22.93
N VAL A 126 21.85 -10.15 -23.31
CA VAL A 126 22.25 -9.56 -24.60
C VAL A 126 22.49 -10.69 -25.60
N ALA A 127 21.97 -10.54 -26.82
CA ALA A 127 22.17 -11.51 -27.88
C ALA A 127 23.67 -11.66 -28.22
N PRO A 128 24.11 -12.88 -28.62
CA PRO A 128 25.47 -13.10 -29.09
C PRO A 128 25.76 -12.31 -30.37
N PHE A 129 27.05 -12.15 -30.68
CA PHE A 129 27.51 -11.60 -31.95
C PHE A 129 26.85 -12.33 -33.14
N GLN A 130 26.42 -11.56 -34.14
CA GLN A 130 25.99 -12.09 -35.43
C GLN A 130 27.17 -12.26 -36.38
#